data_AF-A7VNN1-F1
#
_entry.id   AF-A7VNN1-F1
#
_cell.length_a   1.000
_cell.length_b   1.000
_cell.length_c   1.000
_cell.angle_alpha   90.00
_cell.angle_beta   90.00
_cell.angle_gamma   90.00
#
_symmetry.space_group_name_H-M   'P 1'
#
loop_
_entity.id
_entity.type
_entity.pdbx_description
1 polymer ?
#
loop_
_entity_poly.entity_id
_entity_poly.type
_entity_poly.pdbx_seq_one_letter_code
_entity_poly.pdbx_strand_id
1 'polypeptide(L)'
;MHTNVFELEKKGGLVPGEPAPATLSNYATGQALKNYMTFMHQISGLGLTWKSGASKITVVREKKGDTTYPEAAIALESCEDGSSIRSVDRHGQADHGRLTHVDSWYARDKKGTIKMIARNGVEVSSCDVK
;
A
#
# COMPACT_ATOMS: atom_id res chain seq x y z
N MET A 1 -6.18 -0.49 8.08
CA MET A 1 -6.55 0.05 6.74
C MET A 1 -5.53 -0.29 5.63
N HIS A 2 -4.33 -0.84 5.91
CA HIS A 2 -3.47 -1.46 4.86
C HIS A 2 -3.58 -2.99 4.77
N THR A 3 -4.19 -3.65 5.75
CA THR A 3 -4.30 -5.12 5.84
C THR A 3 -4.91 -5.72 4.58
N ASN A 4 -5.91 -5.08 3.99
CA ASN A 4 -6.59 -5.57 2.78
C ASN A 4 -5.69 -5.60 1.54
N VAL A 5 -4.70 -4.70 1.47
CA VAL A 5 -3.71 -4.66 0.39
C VAL A 5 -2.77 -5.86 0.58
N PHE A 6 -2.22 -6.04 1.78
CA PHE A 6 -1.34 -7.18 2.07
C PHE A 6 -2.00 -8.54 1.87
N GLU A 7 -3.30 -8.67 2.15
CA GLU A 7 -4.03 -9.92 1.89
C GLU A 7 -4.17 -10.21 0.39
N LEU A 8 -4.18 -9.18 -0.48
CA LEU A 8 -4.13 -9.38 -1.93
C LEU A 8 -2.72 -9.74 -2.40
N GLU A 9 -1.68 -9.11 -1.83
CA GLU A 9 -0.28 -9.48 -2.10
C GLU A 9 -0.02 -10.95 -1.74
N LYS A 10 -0.50 -11.40 -0.56
CA LYS A 10 -0.40 -12.80 -0.12
C LYS A 10 -1.06 -13.78 -1.07
N LYS A 11 -2.13 -13.37 -1.76
CA LYS A 11 -2.83 -14.20 -2.76
C LYS A 11 -2.13 -14.23 -4.12
N GLY A 12 -0.99 -13.57 -4.27
CA GLY A 12 -0.26 -13.49 -5.54
C GLY A 12 -0.72 -12.34 -6.42
N GLY A 13 -1.33 -11.29 -5.86
CA GLY A 13 -1.74 -10.10 -6.59
C GLY A 13 -3.06 -10.26 -7.33
N LEU A 14 -3.23 -9.49 -8.42
CA LEU A 14 -4.41 -9.48 -9.28
C LEU A 14 -4.00 -9.72 -10.72
N VAL A 15 -4.71 -10.59 -11.43
CA VAL A 15 -4.39 -10.89 -12.83
C VAL A 15 -4.72 -9.66 -13.70
N PRO A 16 -3.90 -9.31 -14.70
CA PRO A 16 -4.21 -8.21 -15.61
C PRO A 16 -5.61 -8.35 -16.23
N GLY A 17 -6.40 -7.27 -16.17
CA GLY A 17 -7.78 -7.24 -16.68
C GLY A 17 -8.86 -7.56 -15.64
N GLU A 18 -8.48 -8.00 -14.44
CA GLU A 18 -9.45 -8.11 -13.33
C GLU A 18 -9.90 -6.72 -12.85
N PRO A 19 -11.19 -6.55 -12.53
CA PRO A 19 -11.68 -5.30 -11.97
C PRO A 19 -11.08 -5.09 -10.56
N ALA A 20 -11.00 -3.83 -10.13
CA ALA A 20 -10.56 -3.52 -8.78
C ALA A 20 -11.47 -4.18 -7.73
N PRO A 21 -10.95 -5.05 -6.85
CA PRO A 21 -11.73 -5.66 -5.78
C PRO A 21 -12.39 -4.58 -4.92
N ALA A 22 -13.58 -4.87 -4.42
CA ALA A 22 -14.31 -3.96 -3.51
C ALA A 22 -13.44 -3.56 -2.30
N THR A 23 -12.57 -4.45 -1.82
CA THR A 23 -11.64 -4.17 -0.73
C THR A 23 -10.65 -3.04 -1.05
N LEU A 24 -10.22 -2.88 -2.31
CA LEU A 24 -9.38 -1.77 -2.75
C LEU A 24 -10.20 -0.55 -3.12
N SER A 25 -11.28 -0.71 -3.89
CA SER A 25 -12.08 0.43 -4.38
C SER A 25 -12.93 1.11 -3.30
N ASN A 26 -13.21 0.42 -2.19
CA ASN A 26 -13.78 1.04 -0.99
C ASN A 26 -12.73 1.85 -0.20
N TYR A 27 -11.46 1.51 -0.31
CA TYR A 27 -10.36 2.12 0.45
C TYR A 27 -9.68 3.27 -0.30
N ALA A 28 -9.41 3.08 -1.59
CA ALA A 28 -8.68 4.00 -2.44
C ALA A 28 -9.51 4.40 -3.66
N THR A 29 -9.22 5.57 -4.19
CA THR A 29 -9.80 6.11 -5.43
C THR A 29 -8.73 6.85 -6.21
N GLY A 30 -9.06 7.31 -7.43
CA GLY A 30 -8.18 8.14 -8.24
C GLY A 30 -6.81 7.50 -8.46
N GLN A 31 -5.75 8.28 -8.20
CA GLN A 31 -4.37 7.84 -8.43
C GLN A 31 -3.94 6.73 -7.47
N ALA A 32 -4.32 6.79 -6.20
CA ALA A 32 -4.02 5.74 -5.23
C ALA A 32 -4.57 4.38 -5.66
N LEU A 33 -5.81 4.32 -6.14
CA LEU A 33 -6.40 3.07 -6.62
C LEU A 33 -5.64 2.52 -7.84
N LYS A 34 -5.26 3.40 -8.78
CA LYS A 34 -4.45 3.01 -9.94
C LYS A 34 -3.11 2.42 -9.52
N ASN A 35 -2.40 3.08 -8.59
CA ASN A 35 -1.11 2.61 -8.07
C ASN A 35 -1.24 1.22 -7.43
N TYR A 36 -2.29 1.00 -6.62
CA TYR A 36 -2.55 -0.33 -6.05
C TYR A 36 -2.82 -1.39 -7.12
N MET A 37 -3.66 -1.08 -8.11
CA MET A 37 -3.94 -2.02 -9.20
C MET A 37 -2.67 -2.37 -9.98
N THR A 38 -1.86 -1.37 -10.34
CA THR A 38 -0.57 -1.59 -11.02
C THR A 38 0.35 -2.49 -10.20
N PHE A 39 0.49 -2.23 -8.90
CA PHE A 39 1.33 -3.03 -8.01
C PHE A 39 0.82 -4.48 -7.89
N MET A 40 -0.50 -4.69 -7.75
CA MET A 40 -1.09 -6.03 -7.70
C MET A 40 -0.90 -6.80 -9.00
N HIS A 41 -1.01 -6.13 -10.15
CA HIS A 41 -0.73 -6.73 -11.44
C HIS A 41 0.75 -7.06 -11.63
N GLN A 42 1.67 -6.28 -11.06
CA GLN A 42 3.09 -6.60 -11.06
C GLN A 42 3.39 -7.85 -10.21
N ILE A 43 2.79 -7.96 -9.02
CA ILE A 43 2.93 -9.16 -8.17
C ILE A 43 2.47 -10.41 -8.92
N SER A 44 1.27 -10.35 -9.51
CA SER A 44 0.73 -11.46 -10.31
C SER A 44 1.61 -11.76 -11.51
N GLY A 45 2.03 -10.71 -12.22
CA GLY A 45 2.92 -10.80 -13.36
C GLY A 45 4.21 -11.53 -13.02
N LEU A 46 4.86 -11.20 -11.90
CA LEU A 46 6.10 -11.83 -11.43
C LEU A 46 5.90 -13.26 -10.88
N GLY A 47 4.65 -13.68 -10.64
CA GLY A 47 4.33 -14.92 -9.93
C GLY A 47 4.86 -14.91 -8.49
N LEU A 48 4.88 -13.73 -7.87
CA LEU A 48 5.37 -13.57 -6.50
C LEU A 48 4.46 -14.32 -5.54
N THR A 49 5.07 -15.20 -4.74
CA THR A 49 4.41 -16.00 -3.71
C THR A 49 4.95 -15.61 -2.35
N TRP A 50 4.09 -15.14 -1.47
CA TRP A 50 4.42 -14.89 -0.07
C TRP A 50 4.53 -16.23 0.69
N LYS A 51 5.68 -16.50 1.29
CA LYS A 51 5.95 -17.75 2.04
C LYS A 51 5.73 -17.61 3.54
N SER A 52 6.20 -16.53 4.14
CA SER A 52 6.09 -16.30 5.59
C SER A 52 6.27 -14.82 5.96
N GLY A 53 6.01 -14.48 7.22
CA GLY A 53 6.11 -13.11 7.74
C GLY A 53 4.83 -12.31 7.60
N ALA A 54 4.85 -11.10 8.16
CA ALA A 54 3.74 -10.15 8.16
C ALA A 54 4.26 -8.73 7.93
N SER A 55 3.43 -7.89 7.31
CA SER A 55 3.63 -6.44 7.36
C SER A 55 2.97 -5.87 8.61
N LYS A 56 3.63 -4.88 9.23
CA LYS A 56 3.11 -4.13 10.36
C LYS A 56 3.31 -2.64 10.15
N ILE A 57 2.28 -1.85 10.40
CA ILE A 57 2.44 -0.40 10.59
C ILE A 57 2.99 -0.20 12.00
N THR A 58 4.20 0.34 12.12
CA THR A 58 4.88 0.53 13.41
C THR A 58 4.54 1.87 14.04
N VAL A 59 4.35 2.91 13.22
CA VAL A 59 3.95 4.26 13.64
C VAL A 59 3.11 4.90 12.54
N VAL A 60 2.16 5.75 12.94
CA VAL A 60 1.36 6.59 12.06
C VAL A 60 1.16 7.95 12.71
N ARG A 61 1.28 9.01 11.92
CA ARG A 61 1.13 10.38 12.38
C ARG A 61 0.45 11.22 11.31
N GLU A 62 -0.35 12.19 11.74
CA GLU A 62 -0.91 13.20 10.84
C GLU A 62 0.12 14.29 10.51
N LYS A 63 0.32 14.54 9.21
CA LYS A 63 1.12 15.64 8.68
C LYS A 63 0.28 16.92 8.61
N LYS A 64 0.08 17.53 9.78
CA LYS A 64 -0.72 18.76 9.88
C LYS A 64 -0.14 19.86 8.98
N GLY A 65 -0.98 20.45 8.15
CA GLY A 65 -0.60 21.53 7.23
C GLY A 65 0.08 21.07 5.94
N ASP A 66 0.13 19.77 5.64
CA ASP A 66 0.56 19.29 4.32
C ASP A 66 -0.43 19.76 3.24
N THR A 67 0.08 20.48 2.25
CA THR A 67 -0.71 21.01 1.13
C THR A 67 -0.36 20.37 -0.21
N THR A 68 0.31 19.21 -0.20
CA THR A 68 0.76 18.52 -1.43
C THR A 68 -0.44 18.13 -2.30
N TYR A 69 -1.52 17.71 -1.66
CA TYR A 69 -2.81 17.42 -2.29
C TYR A 69 -3.88 18.32 -1.64
N PRO A 70 -4.20 19.49 -2.22
CA PRO A 70 -5.11 20.46 -1.61
C PRO A 70 -6.52 19.94 -1.31
N GLU A 71 -6.97 18.93 -2.06
CA GLU A 71 -8.25 18.26 -1.86
C GLU A 71 -8.23 17.21 -0.73
N ALA A 72 -7.06 16.91 -0.17
CA ALA A 72 -6.93 16.00 0.96
C ALA A 72 -7.49 16.65 2.23
N ALA A 73 -8.40 15.93 2.88
CA ALA A 73 -8.86 16.29 4.22
C ALA A 73 -7.88 15.85 5.31
N ILE A 74 -7.08 14.81 5.03
CA ILE A 74 -6.12 14.22 5.97
C ILE A 74 -4.88 13.80 5.18
N ALA A 75 -3.70 14.15 5.70
CA ALA A 75 -2.40 13.63 5.26
C ALA A 75 -1.75 12.87 6.41
N LEU A 76 -1.29 11.65 6.16
CA LEU A 76 -0.65 10.79 7.15
C LEU A 76 0.73 10.36 6.65
N GLU A 77 1.72 10.37 7.53
CA GLU A 77 2.96 9.60 7.39
C GLU A 77 2.90 8.35 8.27
N SER A 78 3.51 7.28 7.80
CA SER A 78 3.61 6.03 8.54
C SER A 78 4.88 5.28 8.20
N CYS A 79 5.34 4.45 9.12
CA CYS A 79 6.40 3.48 8.85
C CYS A 79 5.78 2.08 8.74
N GLU A 80 5.94 1.45 7.58
CA GLU A 80 5.48 0.10 7.29
C GLU A 80 6.67 -0.87 7.32
N ASP A 81 6.68 -1.75 8.31
CA ASP A 81 7.69 -2.79 8.50
C ASP A 81 7.25 -4.10 7.83
N GLY A 82 7.77 -4.33 6.63
CA GLY A 82 7.68 -5.60 5.92
C GLY A 82 8.92 -6.48 6.06
N SER A 83 9.88 -6.16 6.92
CA SER A 83 11.20 -6.84 6.97
C SER A 83 11.12 -8.33 7.28
N SER A 84 10.03 -8.78 7.93
CA SER A 84 9.78 -10.19 8.23
C SER A 84 9.25 -11.00 7.03
N ILE A 85 8.79 -10.33 5.98
CA ILE A 85 8.18 -10.97 4.81
C ILE A 85 9.25 -11.74 4.05
N ARG A 86 8.91 -12.97 3.65
CA ARG A 86 9.70 -13.80 2.74
C ARG A 86 8.85 -14.17 1.55
N SER A 87 9.35 -13.94 0.35
CA SER A 87 8.68 -14.25 -0.90
C SER A 87 9.60 -15.03 -1.84
N VAL A 88 9.00 -15.68 -2.83
CA VAL A 88 9.71 -16.24 -3.99
C VAL A 88 9.00 -15.82 -5.26
N ASP A 89 9.74 -15.57 -6.33
CA ASP A 89 9.15 -15.32 -7.66
C ASP A 89 8.85 -16.64 -8.40
N ARG A 90 8.32 -16.53 -9.63
CA ARG A 90 8.02 -17.68 -10.49
C ARG A 90 9.24 -18.54 -10.85
N HIS A 91 10.45 -17.99 -10.73
CA HIS A 91 11.72 -18.68 -11.01
C HIS A 91 12.34 -19.29 -9.74
N GLY A 92 11.67 -19.16 -8.60
CA GLY A 92 12.15 -19.64 -7.30
C GLY A 92 13.19 -18.73 -6.65
N GLN A 93 13.40 -17.51 -7.17
CA GLN A 93 14.30 -16.55 -6.54
C GLN A 93 13.65 -15.97 -5.29
N ALA A 94 14.36 -16.07 -4.16
CA ALA A 94 13.89 -15.55 -2.89
C ALA A 94 14.10 -14.04 -2.78
N ASP A 95 13.12 -13.34 -2.21
CA ASP A 95 13.25 -11.94 -1.78
C ASP A 95 12.65 -11.75 -0.37
N HIS A 96 12.87 -10.56 0.19
CA HIS A 96 12.34 -10.16 1.48
C HIS A 96 11.68 -8.79 1.40
N GLY A 97 10.70 -8.58 2.27
CA GLY A 97 10.10 -7.26 2.42
C GLY A 97 11.08 -6.28 3.06
N ARG A 98 10.76 -4.99 2.92
CA ARG A 98 11.59 -3.87 3.35
C ARG A 98 10.83 -2.99 4.32
N LEU A 99 11.56 -2.11 4.99
CA LEU A 99 10.99 -1.03 5.77
C LEU A 99 10.67 0.14 4.84
N THR A 100 9.47 0.70 4.94
CA THR A 100 8.99 1.73 4.02
C THR A 100 8.41 2.91 4.78
N HIS A 101 8.89 4.12 4.50
CA HIS A 101 8.20 5.36 4.85
C HIS A 101 7.06 5.56 3.86
N VAL A 102 5.85 5.76 4.37
CA VAL A 102 4.66 5.94 3.53
C VAL A 102 3.92 7.21 3.90
N ASP A 103 3.88 8.13 2.94
CA ASP A 103 2.95 9.25 2.92
C ASP A 103 1.64 8.82 2.24
N SER A 104 0.52 9.16 2.85
CA SER A 104 -0.81 8.89 2.30
C SER A 104 -1.76 10.05 2.51
N TRP A 105 -2.55 10.34 1.48
CA TRP A 105 -3.50 11.45 1.48
C TRP A 105 -4.91 10.95 1.24
N TYR A 106 -5.85 11.48 2.00
CA TYR A 106 -7.24 11.03 2.02
C TYR A 106 -8.19 12.20 1.77
N ALA A 107 -9.12 12.04 0.83
CA ALA A 107 -10.18 13.00 0.58
C ALA A 107 -11.52 12.46 1.06
N ARG A 108 -12.40 13.36 1.46
CA ARG A 108 -13.80 13.06 1.78
C ARG A 108 -14.65 13.27 0.55
N ASP A 109 -15.39 12.25 0.13
CA ASP A 109 -16.36 12.39 -0.96
C ASP A 109 -17.63 13.13 -0.52
N LYS A 110 -18.51 13.45 -1.47
CA LYS A 110 -19.78 14.14 -1.21
C LYS A 110 -20.72 13.38 -0.27
N LYS A 111 -20.55 12.06 -0.12
CA LYS A 111 -21.32 11.21 0.79
C LYS A 111 -20.69 11.12 2.18
N GLY A 112 -19.58 11.82 2.42
CA GLY A 112 -18.85 11.81 3.67
C GLY A 112 -17.87 10.63 3.82
N THR A 113 -17.70 9.78 2.80
CA THR A 113 -16.77 8.64 2.85
C THR A 113 -15.35 9.12 2.61
N ILE A 114 -14.42 8.69 3.46
CA ILE A 114 -13.01 9.02 3.34
C ILE A 114 -12.32 7.92 2.53
N LYS A 115 -11.64 8.30 1.44
CA LYS A 115 -10.84 7.39 0.62
C LYS A 115 -9.45 7.94 0.40
N MET A 116 -8.47 7.04 0.31
CA MET A 116 -7.12 7.41 -0.10
C MET A 116 -7.15 7.86 -1.56
N ILE A 117 -6.53 9.01 -1.83
CA ILE A 117 -6.44 9.60 -3.19
C ILE A 117 -5.03 9.54 -3.76
N ALA A 118 -4.03 9.56 -2.87
CA ALA A 118 -2.62 9.45 -3.22
C ALA A 118 -1.85 8.69 -2.14
N ARG A 119 -0.76 8.05 -2.55
CA ARG A 119 0.20 7.35 -1.70
C ARG A 119 1.58 7.46 -2.32
N ASN A 120 2.58 7.72 -1.50
CA ASN A 120 3.98 7.64 -1.86
C ASN A 120 4.70 6.77 -0.83
N GLY A 121 5.51 5.83 -1.30
CA GLY A 121 6.27 4.92 -0.45
C GLY A 121 7.73 4.93 -0.84
N VAL A 122 8.62 5.07 0.14
CA VAL A 122 10.07 5.07 -0.05
C VAL A 122 10.71 4.07 0.90
N GLU A 123 11.56 3.19 0.37
CA GLU A 123 12.35 2.27 1.19
C GLU A 123 13.32 3.06 2.08
N VAL A 124 13.38 2.70 3.37
CA VAL A 124 14.23 3.36 4.37
C VAL A 124 15.02 2.33 5.16
N SER A 125 16.20 2.70 5.63
CA SER A 125 17.03 1.82 6.47
C SER A 125 16.55 1.73 7.92
N SER A 126 15.74 2.69 8.37
CA SER A 126 15.18 2.77 9.72
C SER A 126 13.91 3.63 9.72
N CYS A 127 12.97 3.39 10.65
CA CYS A 127 11.79 4.24 10.78
C CYS A 127 12.20 5.65 11.18
N ASP A 128 11.88 6.61 10.33
CA ASP A 128 12.15 8.03 10.48
C ASP A 128 10.94 8.83 10.97
N VAL A 129 9.74 8.23 10.90
CA VAL A 129 8.50 8.78 11.46
C VAL A 129 8.54 8.77 12.99
N LYS A 130 8.32 9.93 13.61
CA LYS A 130 8.38 10.17 15.07
C LYS A 130 7.10 10.77 15.63
#